data_AF-A0A7J8V0W8-F1
#
_entry.id   AF-A0A7J8V0W8-F1
#
_cell.length_a   1.000
_cell.length_b   1.000
_cell.length_c   1.000
_cell.angle_alpha   90.00
_cell.angle_beta   90.00
_cell.angle_gamma   90.00
#
_symmetry.space_group_name_H-M   'P 1'
#
loop_
_entity.id
_entity.type
_entity.pdbx_description
1 polymer ?
#
loop_
_entity_poly.entity_id
_entity_poly.type
_entity_poly.pdbx_seq_one_letter_code
_entity_poly.pdbx_strand_id
1 'polypeptide(L)'
;MEAEIWLARIFIPSPFRERKLCDGIRDSDIKLICGRPLGLKFDAQTCLLYVVDAYFGLLVVRPNDGTAIRLAISAERVPFKFTNGLDIDTMTRM
;
A
#
# COMPACT_ATOMS: atom_id res chain seq x y z
N MET A 1 18.78 14.90 4.15
CA MET A 1 18.67 13.43 4.09
C MET A 1 17.35 13.14 3.43
N GLU A 2 17.38 13.03 2.10
CA GLU A 2 16.27 13.45 1.26
C GLU A 2 15.26 12.34 1.00
N ALA A 3 13.97 12.69 1.14
CA ALA A 3 12.80 11.89 0.80
C ALA A 3 12.86 11.33 -0.65
N GLU A 4 13.62 12.00 -1.52
CA GLU A 4 13.80 11.71 -2.94
C GLU A 4 14.44 10.34 -3.24
N ILE A 5 15.32 9.82 -2.37
CA ILE A 5 15.96 8.51 -2.58
C ILE A 5 14.99 7.35 -2.22
N TRP A 6 13.98 7.61 -1.40
CA TRP A 6 13.07 6.57 -0.87
C TRP A 6 11.96 6.16 -1.84
N LEU A 7 11.55 7.05 -2.74
CA LEU A 7 10.55 6.74 -3.78
C LEU A 7 11.10 5.80 -4.87
N ALA A 8 12.43 5.65 -4.96
CA ALA A 8 13.09 4.85 -5.99
C ALA A 8 13.07 3.33 -5.74
N ARG A 9 12.53 2.86 -4.59
CA ARG A 9 12.32 1.43 -4.35
C ARG A 9 10.84 1.10 -4.50
N ILE A 10 10.56 0.35 -5.57
CA ILE A 10 9.27 -0.20 -5.98
C ILE A 10 8.45 -0.64 -4.76
N PHE A 11 7.35 0.05 -4.48
CA PHE A 11 6.32 -0.41 -3.56
C PHE A 11 5.73 -1.73 -4.07
N ILE A 12 5.74 -2.77 -3.23
CA ILE A 12 5.23 -4.09 -3.57
C ILE A 12 3.87 -4.27 -2.87
N PRO A 13 2.71 -4.08 -3.54
CA PRO A 13 1.40 -4.14 -2.88
C PRO A 13 1.00 -5.57 -2.50
N SER A 14 1.52 -6.57 -3.22
CA SER A 14 1.22 -7.98 -3.03
C SER A 14 2.45 -8.75 -2.56
N PRO A 15 2.37 -9.59 -1.52
CA PRO A 15 3.48 -10.47 -1.14
C PRO A 15 3.85 -11.48 -2.25
N PHE A 16 2.97 -11.68 -3.25
CA PHE A 16 3.18 -12.53 -4.42
C PHE A 16 3.43 -11.73 -5.70
N ARG A 17 3.77 -10.44 -5.61
CA ARG A 17 4.00 -9.60 -6.78
C ARG A 17 5.21 -10.07 -7.56
N GLU A 18 4.98 -10.70 -8.69
CA GLU A 18 6.04 -10.98 -9.64
C GLU A 18 6.31 -9.74 -10.51
N ARG A 19 7.50 -9.14 -10.38
CA ARG A 19 7.86 -7.88 -11.08
C ARG A 19 7.63 -7.96 -12.59
N LYS A 20 8.03 -9.07 -13.22
CA LYS A 20 7.84 -9.29 -14.67
C LYS A 20 6.38 -9.26 -15.11
N LEU A 21 5.46 -9.63 -14.20
CA LEU A 21 4.02 -9.63 -14.45
C LEU A 21 3.38 -8.28 -14.12
N CYS A 22 3.85 -7.60 -13.07
CA CYS A 22 3.16 -6.43 -12.52
C CYS A 22 3.77 -5.08 -12.94
N ASP A 23 4.97 -5.05 -13.51
CA ASP A 23 5.64 -3.83 -13.98
C ASP A 23 5.26 -3.52 -15.44
N GLY A 24 4.77 -2.31 -15.71
CA GLY A 24 4.52 -1.81 -17.07
C GLY A 24 3.27 -2.36 -17.76
N ILE A 25 2.56 -3.32 -17.17
CA ILE A 25 1.32 -3.88 -17.73
C ILE A 25 0.10 -3.06 -17.27
N ARG A 26 -0.74 -2.66 -18.23
CA ARG A 26 -1.99 -1.89 -18.00
C ARG A 26 -3.26 -2.74 -18.01
N ASP A 27 -3.10 -4.04 -18.21
CA ASP A 27 -4.20 -4.99 -18.24
C ASP A 27 -4.99 -4.92 -16.93
N SER A 28 -6.33 -4.90 -17.05
CA SER A 28 -7.21 -4.83 -15.89
C SER A 28 -7.33 -6.17 -15.18
N ASP A 29 -7.11 -7.27 -15.89
CA ASP A 29 -7.33 -8.62 -15.37
C ASP A 29 -6.26 -9.02 -14.35
N ILE A 30 -5.04 -8.48 -14.49
CA ILE A 30 -3.94 -8.74 -13.54
C ILE A 30 -4.01 -7.92 -12.27
N LYS A 31 -4.91 -6.91 -12.19
CA LYS A 31 -4.97 -5.98 -11.04
C LYS A 31 -5.39 -6.69 -9.75
N LEU A 32 -6.16 -7.78 -9.83
CA LEU A 32 -6.47 -8.60 -8.65
C LEU A 32 -5.22 -9.31 -8.08
N ILE A 33 -4.23 -9.61 -8.92
CA ILE A 33 -2.98 -10.29 -8.54
C ILE A 33 -1.91 -9.27 -8.10
N CYS A 34 -1.77 -8.20 -8.88
CA CYS A 34 -0.75 -7.18 -8.70
C CYS A 34 -1.13 -6.10 -7.68
N GLY A 35 -2.41 -5.98 -7.36
CA GLY A 35 -2.96 -4.86 -6.59
C GLY A 35 -3.24 -3.64 -7.47
N ARG A 36 -3.95 -2.69 -6.87
CA ARG A 36 -4.19 -1.34 -7.42
C ARG A 36 -4.19 -0.34 -6.26
N PRO A 37 -3.03 0.27 -5.94
CA PRO A 37 -2.93 1.28 -4.90
C PRO A 37 -3.68 2.55 -5.30
N LEU A 38 -4.57 3.05 -4.44
CA LEU A 38 -5.41 4.23 -4.72
C LEU A 38 -5.18 5.39 -3.75
N GLY A 39 -4.74 5.10 -2.52
CA GLY A 39 -4.40 6.12 -1.53
C GLY A 39 -3.09 5.78 -0.85
N LEU A 40 -2.25 6.80 -0.65
CA LEU A 40 -0.97 6.69 0.03
C LEU A 40 -0.81 7.83 1.03
N LYS A 41 -0.33 7.52 2.23
CA LYS A 41 0.08 8.54 3.21
C LYS A 41 1.34 8.11 3.93
N PHE A 42 2.29 9.03 4.01
CA PHE A 42 3.52 8.85 4.74
C PHE A 42 3.37 9.44 6.14
N ASP A 43 3.65 8.63 7.16
CA ASP A 43 3.81 9.12 8.52
C ASP A 43 5.27 9.52 8.75
N ALA A 44 5.51 10.83 8.79
CA ALA A 44 6.85 11.39 8.93
C ALA A 44 7.51 11.09 10.28
N GLN A 45 6.75 10.69 11.30
CA GLN A 45 7.30 10.40 12.63
C GLN A 45 7.78 8.96 12.75
N THR A 46 6.99 8.02 12.25
CA THR A 46 7.35 6.59 12.27
C THR A 46 8.13 6.16 11.04
N CYS A 47 8.20 7.03 10.02
CA CYS A 47 8.77 6.74 8.71
C CYS A 47 8.08 5.56 8.00
N LEU A 48 6.79 5.36 8.26
CA LEU A 48 5.98 4.32 7.63
C LEU A 48 5.15 4.89 6.48
N LEU A 49 5.02 4.13 5.40
CA LEU A 49 4.13 4.45 4.29
C LEU A 49 2.88 3.57 4.40
N TYR A 50 1.74 4.19 4.64
CA TYR A 50 0.44 3.54 4.61
C TYR A 50 -0.13 3.61 3.20
N VAL A 51 -0.74 2.50 2.77
CA VAL A 51 -1.33 2.38 1.44
C VAL A 51 -2.70 1.73 1.56
N VAL A 52 -3.69 2.27 0.85
CA VAL A 52 -4.92 1.55 0.58
C VAL A 52 -4.94 1.07 -0.86
N ASP A 53 -5.12 -0.24 -0.99
CA ASP A 53 -5.20 -0.94 -2.26
C ASP A 53 -6.63 -1.38 -2.52
N ALA A 54 -7.12 -1.16 -3.74
CA ALA A 54 -8.48 -1.51 -4.13
C ALA A 54 -8.88 -2.96 -3.78
N TYR A 55 -7.92 -3.89 -3.78
CA TYR A 55 -8.16 -5.32 -3.57
C TYR A 55 -7.51 -5.86 -2.29
N PHE A 56 -6.43 -5.25 -1.81
CA PHE A 56 -5.70 -5.74 -0.62
C PHE A 56 -6.01 -5.00 0.68
N GLY A 57 -6.83 -3.96 0.63
CA GLY A 57 -7.26 -3.21 1.82
C GLY A 57 -6.17 -2.28 2.33
N LEU A 58 -6.05 -2.16 3.66
CA LEU A 58 -5.06 -1.31 4.31
C LEU A 58 -3.74 -2.06 4.48
N LEU A 59 -2.68 -1.45 3.95
CA LEU A 59 -1.31 -1.95 3.95
C LEU A 59 -0.38 -0.94 4.63
N VAL A 60 0.74 -1.42 5.16
CA VAL A 60 1.85 -0.59 5.64
C VAL A 60 3.17 -1.09 5.06
N VAL A 61 4.06 -0.16 4.75
CA VAL A 61 5.38 -0.43 4.16
C VAL A 61 6.42 0.14 5.07
N ARG A 62 7.43 -0.68 5.38
CA ARG A 62 8.60 -0.23 6.12
C ARG A 62 9.69 0.24 5.15
N PRO A 63 10.51 1.23 5.56
CA PRO A 63 11.53 1.80 4.69
C PRO A 63 12.65 0.81 4.32
N ASN A 64 12.86 -0.25 5.12
CA ASN A 64 14.01 -1.13 4.96
C ASN A 64 13.80 -2.24 3.91
N ASP A 65 12.62 -2.87 3.90
CA ASP A 65 12.35 -4.06 3.09
C ASP A 65 11.41 -3.79 1.90
N GLY A 66 10.78 -2.61 1.84
CA GLY A 66 9.82 -2.24 0.79
C GLY A 66 8.62 -3.18 0.68
N THR A 67 8.44 -4.06 1.67
CA THR A 67 7.43 -5.11 1.65
C THR A 67 6.17 -4.60 2.31
N ALA A 68 5.04 -4.67 1.60
CA ALA A 68 3.76 -4.30 2.17
C ALA A 68 3.25 -5.39 3.12
N ILE A 69 2.89 -4.98 4.33
CA ILE A 69 2.23 -5.81 5.33
C ILE A 69 0.76 -5.40 5.38
N ARG A 70 -0.12 -6.40 5.33
CA ARG A 70 -1.57 -6.17 5.39
C ARG A 70 -2.03 -5.94 6.82
N LEU A 71 -2.56 -4.76 7.10
CA LEU A 71 -3.07 -4.37 8.42
C LEU A 71 -4.55 -4.73 8.58
N ALA A 72 -5.37 -4.45 7.57
CA ALA A 72 -6.81 -4.71 7.63
C ALA A 72 -7.41 -4.98 6.25
N ILE A 73 -8.33 -5.95 6.19
CA ILE A 73 -9.15 -6.28 5.01
C ILE A 73 -10.65 -6.20 5.28
N SER A 74 -11.02 -5.87 6.50
CA SER A 74 -12.41 -5.81 6.96
C SER A 74 -12.50 -4.94 8.20
N ALA A 75 -13.67 -4.32 8.40
CA ALA A 75 -14.04 -3.70 9.66
C ALA A 75 -15.40 -4.28 10.07
N GLU A 76 -15.61 -4.52 11.37
CA GLU A 76 -16.89 -5.02 11.89
C GLU A 76 -17.40 -6.29 11.17
N ARG A 77 -16.47 -7.17 10.77
CA ARG A 77 -16.72 -8.40 9.98
C ARG A 77 -17.26 -8.16 8.57
N VAL A 78 -17.29 -6.93 8.10
CA VAL A 78 -17.61 -6.57 6.71
C VAL A 78 -16.31 -6.44 5.91
N PRO A 79 -16.10 -7.27 4.87
CA PRO A 79 -14.93 -7.15 4.02
C PRO A 79 -14.90 -5.80 3.29
N PHE A 80 -13.70 -5.23 3.19
CA PHE A 80 -13.48 -4.10 2.30
C PHE A 80 -13.66 -4.56 0.85
N LYS A 81 -14.42 -3.77 0.08
CA LYS A 81 -14.63 -4.03 -1.35
C LYS A 81 -13.69 -3.23 -2.24
N PHE A 82 -13.45 -1.97 -1.87
CA PHE A 82 -12.69 -1.02 -2.68
C PHE A 82 -12.22 0.14 -1.81
N THR A 83 -11.07 0.02 -1.17
CA THR A 83 -10.50 1.12 -0.37
C THR A 83 -9.85 2.13 -1.29
N ASN A 84 -10.35 3.37 -1.28
CA ASN A 84 -10.03 4.42 -2.26
C ASN A 84 -9.17 5.56 -1.70
N GLY A 85 -9.13 5.74 -0.39
CA GLY A 85 -8.38 6.80 0.27
C GLY A 85 -8.09 6.47 1.72
N LEU A 86 -7.07 7.13 2.27
CA LEU A 86 -6.72 7.05 3.68
C LEU A 86 -6.11 8.39 4.12
N ASP A 87 -6.24 8.71 5.40
CA ASP A 87 -5.53 9.82 6.03
C ASP A 87 -5.01 9.42 7.40
N ILE A 88 -4.03 10.18 7.91
CA ILE A 88 -3.42 9.92 9.22
C ILE A 88 -3.67 11.13 10.10
N ASP A 89 -4.40 10.92 11.20
CA ASP A 89 -4.50 11.95 12.23
C ASP A 89 -3.17 12.04 12.99
N THR A 90 -2.44 13.13 12.71
CA THR A 90 -1.12 13.37 13.30
C THR A 90 -1.17 13.80 14.77
N MET A 91 -2.36 14.16 15.28
CA MET A 91 -2.60 14.66 16.63
C MET A 91 -2.98 13.54 17.61
N THR A 92 -3.88 12.63 17.24
CA THR A 92 -4.37 11.57 18.15
C THR A 92 -3.67 10.22 18.01
N ARG A 93 -3.07 9.91 16.85
CA ARG A 93 -2.23 8.71 16.60
C ARG A 93 -2.83 7.38 17.10
N MET A 94 -4.11 7.14 16.80
CA MET A 94 -4.69 5.80 16.95
C MET A 94 -4.49 4.98 15.68
#